data_AF-A0AAQ3PIG2-F1
#
_entry.id   AF-A0AAQ3PIG2-F1
#
_cell.length_a   1.000
_cell.length_b   1.000
_cell.length_c   1.000
_cell.angle_alpha   90.00
_cell.angle_beta   90.00
_cell.angle_gamma   90.00
#
_symmetry.space_group_name_H-M   'P 1'
#
loop_
_entity.id
_entity.type
_entity.pdbx_description
1 polymer ?
#
loop_
_entity_poly.entity_id
_entity_poly.type
_entity_poly.pdbx_seq_one_letter_code
_entity_poly.pdbx_strand_id
1 'polypeptide(L)'
;MPPNSNGSRFGLLSSSEPAAYGSRQFVAVEFDTYTNASWSDPSNNHIGIDINTLISFNTTSFPTNLTTLNGTWTATITFDNMTTMLNPRAILPREVEVGFSAATGAKKELNQILSWSFNSTIAAPRSTPHKGTIHCMQPKH
;
A
#
# COMPACT_ATOMS: atom_id res chain seq x y z
N MET A 1 -1.50 -13.15 10.01
CA MET A 1 -2.38 -12.03 10.40
C MET A 1 -2.05 -11.61 11.83
N PRO A 2 -1.97 -10.30 12.14
CA PRO A 2 -1.79 -9.80 13.51
C PRO A 2 -2.97 -10.21 14.42
N PRO A 3 -2.76 -10.31 15.73
CA PRO A 3 -3.85 -10.61 16.67
C PRO A 3 -4.80 -9.42 16.81
N ASN A 4 -6.10 -9.69 16.94
CA ASN A 4 -7.16 -8.68 17.14
C ASN A 4 -7.20 -7.59 16.06
N SER A 5 -6.99 -7.97 14.81
CA SER A 5 -6.92 -7.08 13.65
C SER A 5 -8.19 -7.08 12.80
N ASN A 6 -9.34 -7.50 13.35
CA ASN A 6 -10.63 -7.53 12.65
C ASN A 6 -11.30 -6.14 12.60
N GLY A 7 -12.45 -6.05 11.92
CA GLY A 7 -13.20 -4.81 11.77
C GLY A 7 -12.37 -3.75 11.06
N SER A 8 -12.36 -2.55 11.63
CA SER A 8 -11.65 -1.41 11.05
C SER A 8 -10.17 -1.71 10.81
N ARG A 9 -9.53 -2.63 11.53
CA ARG A 9 -8.07 -2.85 11.41
C ARG A 9 -7.60 -3.56 10.14
N PHE A 10 -8.53 -3.95 9.27
CA PHE A 10 -8.26 -4.57 7.96
C PHE A 10 -7.28 -5.73 7.98
N GLY A 11 -7.00 -6.38 9.10
CA GLY A 11 -5.94 -7.38 9.17
C GLY A 11 -4.50 -6.84 9.14
N LEU A 12 -4.30 -5.51 9.18
CA LEU A 12 -2.99 -4.89 8.96
C LEU A 12 -2.23 -4.62 10.28
N LEU A 13 -2.93 -4.16 11.32
CA LEU A 13 -2.35 -3.86 12.63
C LEU A 13 -3.05 -4.59 13.77
N SER A 14 -2.29 -4.95 14.81
CA SER A 14 -2.87 -5.46 16.04
C SER A 14 -3.58 -4.38 16.83
N SER A 15 -4.60 -4.74 17.63
CA SER A 15 -5.33 -3.79 18.48
C SER A 15 -4.49 -2.96 19.44
N SER A 16 -3.30 -3.46 19.80
CA SER A 16 -2.33 -2.79 20.67
C SER A 16 -1.32 -1.91 19.93
N GLU A 17 -1.34 -1.88 18.60
CA GLU A 17 -0.36 -1.16 17.79
C GLU A 17 -0.99 0.09 17.13
N PRO A 18 -0.38 1.28 17.31
CA PRO A 18 -0.80 2.50 16.63
C PRO A 18 -0.22 2.62 15.21
N ALA A 19 0.90 1.94 14.94
CA ALA A 19 1.60 1.96 13.66
C ALA A 19 2.45 0.69 13.46
N ALA A 20 2.80 0.41 12.21
CA ALA A 20 3.71 -0.65 11.81
C ALA A 20 5.17 -0.18 11.80
N TYR A 21 6.08 -1.07 12.20
CA TYR A 21 7.53 -0.82 12.25
C TYR A 21 8.31 -2.03 11.73
N GLY A 22 9.54 -1.77 11.24
CA GLY A 22 10.45 -2.81 10.77
C GLY A 22 9.86 -3.65 9.63
N SER A 23 9.93 -4.97 9.76
CA SER A 23 9.43 -5.90 8.73
C SER A 23 7.89 -5.90 8.58
N ARG A 24 7.15 -5.20 9.45
CA ARG A 24 5.69 -5.07 9.39
C ARG A 24 5.23 -3.84 8.61
N GLN A 25 6.16 -2.97 8.21
CA GLN A 25 5.83 -1.74 7.49
C GLN A 25 5.07 -2.05 6.19
N PHE A 26 4.07 -1.22 5.90
CA PHE A 26 3.17 -1.41 4.78
C PHE A 26 2.78 -0.08 4.14
N VAL A 27 2.38 -0.17 2.88
CA VAL A 27 1.59 0.84 2.18
C VAL A 27 0.35 0.11 1.69
N ALA A 28 -0.83 0.66 1.96
CA ALA A 28 -2.09 0.09 1.53
C ALA A 28 -2.95 1.14 0.82
N VAL A 29 -3.79 0.68 -0.10
CA VAL A 29 -4.93 1.44 -0.60
C VAL A 29 -6.16 0.78 0.00
N GLU A 30 -6.87 1.50 0.85
CA GLU A 30 -8.06 0.99 1.52
C GLU A 30 -9.32 1.37 0.74
N PHE A 31 -10.32 0.48 0.81
CA PHE A 31 -11.67 0.72 0.35
C PHE A 31 -12.57 0.55 1.58
N ASP A 32 -12.70 1.62 2.35
CA ASP A 32 -13.40 1.59 3.63
C ASP A 32 -14.89 1.87 3.45
N THR A 33 -15.72 1.00 4.01
CA THR A 33 -17.19 1.03 3.97
C THR A 33 -17.81 1.42 5.31
N TYR A 34 -17.00 1.87 6.28
CA TYR A 34 -17.45 2.21 7.62
C TYR A 34 -16.72 3.44 8.18
N THR A 35 -17.45 4.45 8.67
CA THR A 35 -16.77 5.59 9.33
C THR A 35 -16.31 5.20 10.73
N ASN A 36 -15.01 5.25 10.95
CA ASN A 36 -14.35 5.20 12.24
C ASN A 36 -13.89 6.61 12.64
N ALA A 37 -14.67 7.30 13.49
CA ALA A 37 -14.36 8.67 13.93
C ALA A 37 -12.96 8.81 14.57
N SER A 38 -12.50 7.78 15.28
CA SER A 38 -11.15 7.77 15.89
C SER A 38 -10.02 7.78 14.86
N TRP A 39 -10.30 7.49 13.59
CA TRP A 39 -9.33 7.38 12.50
C TRP A 39 -9.42 8.52 11.50
N SER A 40 -10.27 9.51 11.80
CA SER A 40 -10.49 10.70 10.99
C SER A 40 -11.06 10.40 9.59
N ASP A 41 -11.82 9.32 9.47
CA ASP A 41 -12.47 8.95 8.23
C ASP A 41 -13.40 10.06 7.74
N PRO A 42 -13.31 10.45 6.45
CA PRO A 42 -14.06 11.59 5.93
C PRO A 42 -15.54 11.26 5.72
N SER A 43 -15.89 9.98 5.58
CA SER A 43 -17.27 9.53 5.35
C SER A 43 -17.41 8.02 5.54
N ASN A 44 -18.67 7.54 5.46
CA ASN A 44 -19.00 6.12 5.55
C ASN A 44 -18.46 5.28 4.39
N ASN A 45 -17.97 5.90 3.30
CA ASN A 45 -17.42 5.18 2.16
C ASN A 45 -16.30 6.01 1.56
N HIS A 46 -15.07 5.56 1.68
CA HIS A 46 -13.94 6.30 1.15
C HIS A 46 -12.84 5.38 0.64
N ILE A 47 -12.01 5.92 -0.24
CA ILE A 47 -10.71 5.34 -0.56
C ILE A 47 -9.66 6.11 0.22
N GLY A 48 -8.71 5.38 0.77
CA GLY A 48 -7.59 5.94 1.52
C GLY A 48 -6.24 5.39 1.06
N ILE A 49 -5.18 6.15 1.31
CA ILE A 49 -3.79 5.70 1.16
C ILE A 49 -3.17 5.66 2.56
N ASP A 50 -2.92 4.45 3.04
CA ASP A 50 -2.34 4.21 4.35
C ASP A 50 -0.84 3.98 4.27
N ILE A 51 -0.10 4.60 5.17
CA ILE A 51 1.36 4.46 5.28
C ILE A 51 1.70 4.10 6.72
N ASN A 52 1.89 2.81 6.99
CA ASN A 52 2.18 2.23 8.31
C ASN A 52 1.13 2.47 9.40
N THR A 53 0.11 3.31 9.19
CA THR A 53 -0.98 3.62 10.12
C THR A 53 -2.33 3.36 9.47
N LEU A 54 -3.38 3.28 10.28
CA LEU A 54 -4.79 3.19 9.84
C LEU A 54 -5.46 4.57 9.75
N ILE A 55 -4.67 5.64 9.88
CA ILE A 55 -5.09 6.99 9.55
C ILE A 55 -4.50 7.27 8.18
N SER A 56 -5.38 7.44 7.21
CA SER A 56 -5.00 7.67 5.82
C SER A 56 -4.19 8.97 5.64
N PHE A 57 -3.11 8.87 4.86
CA PHE A 57 -2.31 10.03 4.43
C PHE A 57 -3.11 10.93 3.46
N ASN A 58 -3.92 10.31 2.60
CA ASN A 58 -4.81 11.01 1.69
C ASN A 58 -6.09 10.19 1.49
N THR A 59 -7.23 10.86 1.34
CA THR A 59 -8.54 10.21 1.22
C THR A 59 -9.40 10.84 0.15
N THR A 60 -10.37 10.07 -0.36
CA THR A 60 -11.44 10.59 -1.21
C THR A 60 -12.72 9.83 -0.90
N SER A 61 -13.78 10.57 -0.56
CA SER A 61 -15.10 9.99 -0.29
C SER A 61 -15.81 9.60 -1.58
N PHE A 62 -16.49 8.47 -1.56
CA PHE A 62 -17.44 8.11 -2.61
C PHE A 62 -18.76 8.86 -2.45
N PRO A 63 -19.40 9.28 -3.54
CA PRO A 63 -20.73 9.91 -3.49
C PRO A 63 -21.83 8.91 -3.13
N THR A 64 -21.59 7.61 -3.31
CA THR A 64 -22.56 6.52 -3.06
C THR A 64 -21.96 5.46 -2.16
N ASN A 65 -22.83 4.74 -1.43
CA ASN A 65 -22.37 3.70 -0.52
C ASN A 65 -22.00 2.42 -1.29
N LEU A 66 -20.74 2.00 -1.16
CA LEU A 66 -20.17 0.85 -1.87
C LEU A 66 -20.95 -0.45 -1.59
N THR A 67 -21.50 -0.58 -0.38
CA THR A 67 -22.24 -1.78 0.05
C THR A 67 -23.65 -1.89 -0.54
N THR A 68 -24.17 -0.80 -1.11
CA THR A 68 -25.56 -0.74 -1.63
C THR A 68 -25.66 -0.91 -3.14
N LEU A 69 -24.51 -0.94 -3.83
CA LEU A 69 -24.46 -1.02 -5.28
C LEU A 69 -24.33 -2.48 -5.73
N ASN A 70 -25.35 -2.97 -6.42
CA ASN A 70 -25.31 -4.28 -7.05
C ASN A 70 -24.38 -4.23 -8.28
N GLY A 71 -23.27 -4.95 -8.23
CA GLY A 71 -22.35 -5.03 -9.36
C GLY A 71 -20.94 -5.49 -8.97
N THR A 72 -20.08 -5.59 -9.98
CA THR A 72 -18.64 -5.82 -9.80
C THR A 72 -17.91 -4.49 -9.89
N TRP A 73 -17.08 -4.21 -8.90
CA TRP A 73 -16.18 -3.05 -8.90
C TRP A 73 -14.83 -3.43 -9.50
N THR A 74 -14.24 -2.51 -10.26
CA THR A 74 -12.88 -2.65 -10.77
C THR A 74 -12.03 -1.53 -10.20
N ALA A 75 -10.89 -1.88 -9.60
CA ALA A 75 -9.90 -0.95 -9.12
C ALA A 75 -8.58 -1.17 -9.85
N THR A 76 -7.95 -0.08 -10.31
CA THR A 76 -6.62 -0.09 -10.90
C THR A 76 -5.72 0.80 -10.07
N ILE A 77 -4.71 0.20 -9.43
CA ILE A 77 -3.73 0.92 -8.63
C ILE A 77 -2.45 1.02 -9.46
N THR A 78 -2.02 2.26 -9.73
CA THR A 78 -0.75 2.53 -10.42
C THR A 78 0.16 3.30 -9.50
N PHE A 79 1.37 2.79 -9.31
CA PHE A 79 2.43 3.50 -8.62
C PHE A 79 3.47 3.94 -9.65
N ASP A 80 3.61 5.25 -9.85
CA ASP A 80 4.73 5.82 -10.59
C ASP A 80 5.74 6.46 -9.61
N ASN A 81 7.03 6.32 -9.92
CA ASN A 81 8.09 6.96 -9.15
C ASN A 81 8.42 8.36 -9.70
N MET A 82 7.51 8.98 -10.46
CA MET A 82 7.73 10.30 -11.08
C MET A 82 7.17 11.43 -10.23
N THR A 83 6.02 11.19 -9.59
CA THR A 83 5.27 12.21 -8.84
C THR A 83 5.88 12.58 -7.49
N THR A 84 6.87 11.84 -6.98
CA THR A 84 7.55 12.03 -5.68
C THR A 84 6.65 12.04 -4.43
N MET A 85 5.34 11.86 -4.60
CA MET A 85 4.34 11.92 -3.52
C MET A 85 4.59 10.86 -2.45
N LEU A 86 5.16 9.73 -2.83
CA LEU A 86 5.55 8.65 -1.93
C LEU A 86 6.90 8.10 -2.38
N ASN A 87 7.82 7.90 -1.44
CA ASN A 87 9.09 7.22 -1.69
C ASN A 87 9.12 5.86 -0.97
N PRO A 88 8.73 4.76 -1.64
CA PRO A 88 8.67 3.44 -1.03
C PRO A 88 10.00 2.98 -0.47
N ARG A 89 11.14 3.42 -1.02
CA ARG A 89 12.48 3.03 -0.54
C ARG A 89 12.81 3.59 0.84
N ALA A 90 12.14 4.66 1.26
CA ALA A 90 12.30 5.24 2.59
C ALA A 90 11.35 4.63 3.62
N ILE A 91 10.35 3.85 3.18
CA ILE A 91 9.21 3.42 3.99
C ILE A 91 9.18 1.90 4.13
N LEU A 92 9.39 1.18 3.04
CA LEU A 92 9.26 -0.27 2.98
C LEU A 92 10.62 -0.95 3.03
N PRO A 93 10.69 -2.20 3.55
CA PRO A 93 11.85 -3.06 3.39
C PRO A 93 12.20 -3.29 1.92
N ARG A 94 13.42 -3.77 1.66
CA ARG A 94 13.92 -4.05 0.31
C ARG A 94 13.06 -5.06 -0.46
N GLU A 95 12.45 -5.99 0.27
CA GLU A 95 11.60 -7.07 -0.25
C GLU A 95 10.26 -6.99 0.47
N VAL A 96 9.18 -7.09 -0.30
CA VAL A 96 7.81 -6.96 0.19
C VAL A 96 6.91 -7.98 -0.49
N GLU A 97 5.80 -8.28 0.17
CA GLU A 97 4.71 -9.05 -0.40
C GLU A 97 3.60 -8.10 -0.87
N VAL A 98 2.90 -8.50 -1.93
CA VAL A 98 1.72 -7.79 -2.45
C VAL A 98 0.53 -8.72 -2.33
N GLY A 99 -0.59 -8.19 -1.87
CA GLY A 99 -1.80 -8.98 -1.71
C GLY A 99 -2.98 -8.12 -1.28
N PHE A 100 -4.01 -8.79 -0.78
CA PHE A 100 -5.24 -8.18 -0.30
C PHE A 100 -5.44 -8.53 1.16
N SER A 101 -6.11 -7.61 1.86
CA SER A 101 -6.65 -7.89 3.17
C SER A 101 -8.05 -7.32 3.27
N ALA A 102 -8.89 -7.98 4.06
CA ALA A 102 -10.27 -7.58 4.28
C ALA A 102 -10.69 -8.00 5.68
N ALA A 103 -11.59 -7.24 6.29
CA ALA A 103 -12.09 -7.53 7.61
C ALA A 103 -13.54 -7.07 7.75
N THR A 104 -14.30 -7.79 8.58
CA THR A 104 -15.65 -7.38 8.94
C THR A 104 -15.72 -7.11 10.44
N GLY A 105 -16.63 -6.22 10.83
CA GLY A 105 -16.82 -5.79 12.21
C GLY A 105 -18.22 -6.13 12.71
N ALA A 106 -18.84 -5.16 13.40
CA ALA A 106 -20.23 -5.24 13.82
C ALA A 106 -21.19 -5.28 12.62
N LYS A 107 -20.88 -4.52 11.56
CA LYS A 107 -21.51 -4.68 10.24
C LYS A 107 -20.79 -5.78 9.46
N LYS A 108 -21.58 -6.61 8.78
CA LYS A 108 -21.10 -7.74 7.98
C LYS A 108 -21.25 -7.40 6.50
N GLU A 109 -20.27 -7.80 5.73
CA GLU A 109 -20.20 -7.62 4.30
C GLU A 109 -19.40 -8.77 3.68
N LEU A 110 -19.65 -9.06 2.40
CA LEU A 110 -18.89 -10.04 1.64
C LEU A 110 -17.75 -9.32 0.92
N ASN A 111 -16.52 -9.69 1.25
CA ASN A 111 -15.32 -9.22 0.56
C ASN A 111 -14.83 -10.30 -0.39
N GLN A 112 -15.02 -10.10 -1.71
CA GLN A 112 -14.69 -11.09 -2.73
C GLN A 112 -13.87 -10.48 -3.86
N ILE A 113 -12.69 -11.06 -4.11
CA ILE A 113 -11.88 -10.77 -5.30
C ILE A 113 -12.28 -11.76 -6.40
N LEU A 114 -12.81 -11.24 -7.51
CA LEU A 114 -13.22 -12.06 -8.65
C LEU A 114 -12.06 -12.34 -9.63
N SER A 115 -11.19 -11.36 -9.79
CA SER A 115 -9.97 -11.48 -10.60
C SER A 115 -8.93 -10.49 -10.12
N TRP A 116 -7.67 -10.81 -10.36
CA TRP A 116 -6.54 -9.95 -10.05
C TRP A 116 -5.41 -10.19 -11.05
N SER A 117 -4.72 -9.11 -11.40
CA SER A 117 -3.43 -9.17 -12.08
C SER A 117 -2.49 -8.16 -11.42
N PHE A 118 -1.20 -8.49 -11.42
CA PHE A 118 -0.16 -7.63 -10.88
C PHE A 118 1.00 -7.58 -11.87
N ASN A 119 1.54 -6.38 -12.06
CA ASN A 119 2.72 -6.15 -12.87
C ASN A 119 3.61 -5.13 -12.18
N SER A 120 4.92 -5.39 -12.17
CA SER A 120 5.92 -4.49 -11.60
C SER A 120 7.14 -4.42 -12.51
N THR A 121 7.74 -3.24 -12.60
CA THR A 121 8.99 -3.01 -13.32
C THR A 121 10.02 -2.43 -12.37
N ILE A 122 11.23 -3.00 -12.35
CA ILE A 122 12.35 -2.45 -11.60
C ILE A 122 13.09 -1.50 -12.54
N ALA A 123 13.16 -0.20 -12.21
CA ALA A 123 14.05 0.71 -12.92
C ALA A 123 15.49 0.19 -12.76
N ALA A 124 16.18 -0.01 -13.89
CA ALA A 124 17.58 -0.44 -13.89
C ALA A 124 18.39 0.46 -12.95
N PRO A 125 19.35 -0.08 -12.17
CA PRO A 125 20.22 0.77 -11.36
C PRO A 125 20.83 1.82 -12.28
N ARG A 126 20.70 3.10 -11.88
CA ARG A 126 21.34 4.22 -12.58
C ARG A 126 22.80 3.82 -12.77
N SER A 127 23.23 3.64 -14.01
CA SER A 127 24.64 3.43 -14.31
C SER A 127 25.35 4.66 -13.78
N THR A 128 25.99 4.53 -12.63
CA THR A 128 27.09 5.41 -12.32
C THR A 128 28.10 5.18 -13.44
N PRO A 129 28.59 6.23 -14.11
CA PRO A 129 29.75 6.07 -14.96
C PRO A 129 30.87 5.59 -14.04
N HIS A 130 31.11 4.28 -14.00
CA HIS A 130 32.35 3.78 -13.46
C HIS A 130 33.42 4.37 -14.37
N LYS A 131 34.18 5.35 -13.86
CA LYS A 131 35.48 5.72 -14.43
C LYS A 131 36.35 4.48 -14.34
N GLY A 132 36.29 3.64 -15.37
CA GLY A 132 37.31 2.62 -15.60
C GLY A 132 38.59 3.34 -15.99
N THR A 133 39.56 3.38 -15.08
CA THR A 133 40.92 3.79 -15.42
C THR A 133 41.54 2.69 -16.28
N ILE A 134 41.74 2.96 -17.58
CA ILE A 134 42.58 2.11 -18.42
C ILE A 134 44.03 2.41 -18.04
N HIS A 135 44.70 1.47 -17.36
CA HIS A 135 46.15 1.49 -17.24
C HIS A 135 46.75 0.90 -18.53
N CYS A 136 47.23 1.75 -19.43
CA CYS A 136 48.15 1.29 -20.48
C CYS A 136 49.47 0.92 -19.83
N MET A 137 49.88 -0.35 -19.92
CA MET A 137 51.27 -0.75 -19.70
C MET A 137 52.06 -0.47 -20.97
N GLN A 138 53.11 0.36 -20.88
CA GLN A 138 54.09 0.46 -21.95
C GLN A 138 54.95 -0.81 -21.99
N PRO A 139 55.38 -1.29 -23.17
CA PRO A 139 56.34 -2.38 -23.25
C PRO A 139 57.66 -1.92 -22.65
N LYS A 140 58.23 -2.73 -21.75
CA LYS A 140 59.63 -2.57 -21.37
C LYS A 140 60.49 -3.03 -22.56
N HIS A 141 61.43 -2.19 -22.97
CA HIS A 141 62.57 -2.63 -23.78
C HIS A 141 63.42 -3.63 -22.99
#